data_AF-A0A816E037-F1
#
_entry.id   AF-A0A816E037-F1
#
_cell.length_a   1.000
_cell.length_b   1.000
_cell.length_c   1.000
_cell.angle_alpha   90.00
_cell.angle_beta   90.00
_cell.angle_gamma   90.00
#
_symmetry.space_group_name_H-M   'P 1'
#
loop_
_entity.id
_entity.type
_entity.pdbx_description
1 polymer ?
#
loop_
_entity_poly.entity_id
_entity_poly.type
_entity_poly.pdbx_seq_one_letter_code
_entity_poly.pdbx_strand_id
1 'polypeptide(L)'
;MLSDGTVKIFPRLNTIINIDDQIIVIAEDDGKIILSSDYLLRINNEHSGLVLSSLINHNTILLSNSMTRGTTKRVERNLVLGWNNKAPLIAKELDSYVARGSELHVLTNSDRITQFINEQLVNELTEQKIFVYSGSLTNRFDLEKLNLFSYDYVILLANEESEQQNLIEEADAECLICLLHL
;
A
#
# COMPACT_ATOMS: atom_id res chain seq x y z
N MET A 1 -2.65 -20.97 2.61
CA MET A 1 -1.96 -21.41 3.83
C MET A 1 -1.63 -22.87 3.65
N LEU A 2 -0.37 -23.26 3.78
CA LEU A 2 0.04 -24.66 3.76
C LEU A 2 -0.36 -25.32 5.08
N SER A 3 -0.41 -26.65 5.11
CA SER A 3 -0.71 -27.45 6.31
C SER A 3 0.19 -27.14 7.52
N ASP A 4 1.37 -26.55 7.30
CA ASP A 4 2.30 -26.10 8.35
C ASP A 4 2.00 -24.69 8.90
N GLY A 5 0.93 -24.06 8.41
CA GLY A 5 0.52 -22.70 8.76
C GLY A 5 1.17 -21.58 7.95
N THR A 6 2.09 -21.90 7.03
CA THR A 6 2.78 -20.90 6.21
C THR A 6 1.86 -20.36 5.12
N VAL A 7 1.73 -19.03 5.01
CA VAL A 7 1.05 -18.40 3.87
C VAL A 7 2.06 -18.08 2.77
N LYS A 8 1.82 -18.59 1.57
CA LYS A 8 2.60 -18.26 0.37
C LYS A 8 1.72 -17.49 -0.61
N ILE A 9 2.06 -16.24 -0.87
CA ILE A 9 1.48 -15.44 -1.95
C ILE A 9 2.30 -15.68 -3.22
N PHE A 10 1.63 -16.00 -4.33
CA PHE A 10 2.27 -16.35 -5.61
C PHE A 10 3.25 -17.55 -5.49
N PRO A 11 2.77 -18.73 -5.05
CA PRO A 11 3.61 -19.92 -4.99
C PRO A 11 4.09 -20.35 -6.40
N ARG A 12 5.14 -21.17 -6.47
CA ARG A 12 5.60 -21.72 -7.76
C ARG A 12 4.48 -22.51 -8.41
N LEU A 13 4.38 -22.49 -9.73
CA LEU A 13 3.34 -23.20 -10.48
C LEU A 13 3.31 -24.71 -10.21
N ASN A 14 4.44 -25.31 -9.85
CA ASN A 14 4.55 -26.73 -9.49
C ASN A 14 4.35 -27.01 -8.00
N THR A 15 3.83 -26.05 -7.23
CA THR A 15 3.51 -26.26 -5.81
C THR A 15 2.35 -27.24 -5.71
N ILE A 16 2.59 -28.37 -5.05
CA ILE A 16 1.57 -29.39 -4.81
C ILE A 16 0.67 -28.89 -3.68
N ILE A 17 -0.64 -28.90 -3.93
CA ILE A 17 -1.68 -28.55 -2.95
C ILE A 17 -2.09 -29.82 -2.21
N ASN A 18 -2.00 -29.81 -0.89
CA ASN A 18 -2.38 -30.90 0.00
C ASN A 18 -3.79 -30.70 0.56
N ILE A 19 -4.34 -31.74 1.18
CA ILE A 19 -5.73 -31.75 1.65
C ILE A 19 -6.04 -30.72 2.76
N ASP A 20 -5.03 -30.35 3.54
CA ASP A 20 -5.13 -29.36 4.62
C ASP A 20 -4.68 -27.95 4.18
N ASP A 21 -4.31 -27.79 2.90
CA ASP A 21 -3.93 -26.49 2.38
C ASP A 21 -5.17 -25.62 2.12
N GLN A 22 -5.07 -24.35 2.47
CA GLN A 22 -6.05 -23.32 2.15
C GLN A 22 -5.56 -22.47 0.97
N ILE A 23 -6.46 -22.15 0.03
CA ILE A 23 -6.13 -21.35 -1.15
C ILE A 23 -6.65 -19.93 -0.97
N ILE A 24 -5.83 -18.94 -1.31
CA ILE A 24 -6.24 -17.54 -1.40
C ILE A 24 -6.61 -17.26 -2.85
N VAL A 25 -7.83 -16.81 -3.09
CA VAL A 25 -8.34 -16.45 -4.42
C VAL A 25 -8.91 -15.05 -4.39
N ILE A 26 -8.84 -14.37 -5.54
CA ILE A 26 -9.59 -13.13 -5.78
C ILE A 26 -10.83 -13.55 -6.57
N ALA A 27 -12.00 -13.35 -5.98
CA ALA A 27 -13.29 -13.63 -6.59
C ALA A 27 -14.21 -12.41 -6.40
N GLU A 28 -15.25 -12.30 -7.21
CA GLU A 28 -16.26 -11.25 -7.06
C GLU A 28 -17.01 -11.38 -5.73
N ASP A 29 -17.28 -12.61 -5.30
CA ASP A 29 -17.97 -12.94 -4.07
C ASP A 29 -17.60 -14.36 -3.61
N ASP A 30 -17.77 -14.68 -2.33
CA ASP A 30 -17.45 -16.01 -1.79
C ASP A 30 -18.38 -17.10 -2.35
N GLY A 31 -19.66 -16.78 -2.55
CA GLY A 31 -20.66 -17.63 -3.20
C GLY A 31 -20.40 -17.88 -4.70
N LYS A 32 -19.46 -17.13 -5.31
CA LYS A 32 -19.03 -17.31 -6.71
C LYS A 32 -17.77 -18.15 -6.85
N ILE A 33 -17.16 -18.60 -5.74
CA ILE A 33 -16.03 -19.51 -5.75
C ILE A 33 -16.55 -20.92 -6.04
N ILE A 34 -16.43 -21.35 -7.29
CA ILE A 34 -16.89 -22.66 -7.75
C ILE A 34 -15.66 -23.50 -8.12
N LEU A 35 -15.50 -24.64 -7.46
CA LEU A 35 -14.47 -25.61 -7.84
C LEU A 35 -14.87 -26.28 -9.16
N SER A 36 -13.93 -26.41 -10.10
CA SER A 36 -14.21 -26.93 -11.45
C SER A 36 -14.80 -28.36 -11.46
N SER A 37 -14.60 -29.13 -10.38
CA SER A 37 -15.26 -30.44 -10.17
C SER A 37 -16.79 -30.33 -10.06
N ASP A 38 -17.32 -29.23 -9.53
CA ASP A 38 -18.77 -28.98 -9.45
C ASP A 38 -19.36 -28.57 -10.80
N TYR A 39 -18.54 -28.00 -11.69
CA TYR A 39 -18.91 -27.73 -13.07
C TYR A 39 -19.12 -29.04 -13.84
N LEU A 40 -18.29 -30.07 -13.59
CA LEU A 40 -18.44 -31.40 -14.20
C LEU A 40 -19.71 -32.13 -13.72
N LEU A 41 -20.12 -31.93 -12.46
CA LEU A 41 -21.35 -32.53 -11.92
C LEU A 41 -22.62 -31.83 -12.42
N ARG A 42 -22.57 -30.52 -12.72
CA ARG A 42 -23.70 -29.77 -13.28
C ARG A 42 -23.97 -30.05 -14.76
N ILE A 43 -23.01 -30.61 -15.49
CA ILE A 43 -23.13 -30.95 -16.92
C ILE A 43 -23.63 -32.39 -17.13
N ASN A 44 -23.80 -33.18 -16.06
CA ASN A 44 -24.26 -34.58 -16.16
C ASN A 44 -25.74 -34.74 -16.52
N ASN A 45 -26.49 -33.65 -16.66
CA ASN A 45 -27.76 -33.66 -17.36
C ASN A 45 -27.55 -33.00 -18.73
N GLU A 46 -27.02 -33.81 -19.65
CA GLU A 46 -27.35 -33.89 -21.09
C GLU A 46 -26.21 -33.68 -22.10
N HIS A 47 -25.07 -33.05 -21.83
CA HIS A 47 -24.04 -32.86 -22.90
C HIS A 47 -22.59 -32.84 -22.37
N SER A 48 -22.06 -34.00 -21.98
CA SER A 48 -20.67 -34.19 -21.54
C SER A 48 -19.75 -34.55 -22.71
N GLY A 49 -18.82 -33.65 -23.07
CA GLY A 49 -17.74 -33.99 -24.03
C GLY A 49 -16.72 -32.90 -24.36
N LEU A 50 -17.00 -31.60 -24.13
CA LEU A 50 -16.16 -30.52 -24.69
C LEU A 50 -15.81 -29.35 -23.76
N VAL A 51 -16.00 -29.44 -22.44
CA VAL A 51 -15.94 -28.24 -21.57
C VAL A 51 -14.59 -28.05 -20.85
N LEU A 52 -13.81 -29.10 -20.60
CA LEU A 52 -12.53 -28.98 -19.88
C LEU A 52 -11.48 -28.15 -20.65
N SER A 53 -11.41 -28.29 -21.98
CA SER A 53 -10.47 -27.52 -22.82
C SER A 53 -10.89 -26.06 -23.03
N SER A 54 -12.14 -25.70 -22.72
CA SER A 54 -12.65 -24.33 -22.90
C SER A 54 -12.52 -23.46 -21.64
N LEU A 55 -12.39 -24.08 -20.45
CA LEU A 55 -12.24 -23.35 -19.18
C LEU A 55 -10.79 -22.93 -18.91
N ILE A 56 -9.83 -23.69 -19.43
CA ILE A 56 -8.41 -23.33 -19.42
C ILE A 56 -8.06 -22.94 -20.84
N ASN A 57 -8.15 -21.65 -21.14
CA ASN A 57 -7.65 -21.15 -22.41
C ASN A 57 -6.12 -21.35 -22.44
N HIS A 58 -5.67 -22.39 -23.13
CA HIS A 58 -4.25 -22.70 -23.37
C HIS A 58 -3.58 -21.72 -24.35
N ASN A 59 -4.20 -20.56 -24.63
CA ASN A 59 -3.51 -19.48 -25.30
C ASN A 59 -2.40 -18.97 -24.39
N THR A 60 -1.23 -19.52 -24.70
CA THR A 60 0.11 -19.24 -24.22
C THR A 60 0.25 -17.75 -23.90
N ILE A 61 0.28 -17.40 -22.61
CA ILE A 61 0.87 -16.14 -22.18
C ILE A 61 2.37 -16.33 -22.40
N LEU A 62 2.85 -15.89 -23.57
CA LEU A 62 4.23 -15.46 -23.69
C LEU A 62 4.36 -14.34 -22.65
N LEU A 63 5.00 -14.64 -21.52
CA LEU A 63 5.58 -13.63 -20.65
C LEU A 63 6.69 -12.95 -21.46
N SER A 64 6.29 -12.13 -22.43
CA SER A 64 7.19 -11.24 -23.15
C SER A 64 7.79 -10.36 -22.09
N ASN A 65 9.08 -10.56 -21.89
CA ASN A 65 9.89 -10.12 -20.78
C ASN A 65 9.63 -10.95 -19.52
N SER A 66 10.65 -11.75 -19.18
CA SER A 66 11.01 -11.97 -17.79
C SER A 66 10.83 -10.64 -17.07
N MET A 67 9.74 -10.50 -16.30
CA MET A 67 9.70 -9.53 -15.22
C MET A 67 10.78 -10.01 -14.27
N THR A 68 12.02 -9.61 -14.52
CA THR A 68 13.02 -9.47 -13.48
C THR A 68 12.34 -8.61 -12.44
N ARG A 69 11.80 -9.28 -11.43
CA ARG A 69 10.98 -8.72 -10.35
C ARG A 69 11.91 -7.98 -9.38
N GLY A 70 12.61 -7.01 -9.93
CA GLY A 70 13.19 -5.91 -9.21
C GLY A 70 12.61 -4.68 -9.89
N THR A 71 11.54 -4.13 -9.33
CA THR A 71 11.35 -2.68 -9.46
C THR A 71 12.66 -2.09 -9.00
N THR A 72 13.48 -1.61 -9.93
CA THR A 72 14.72 -0.93 -9.58
C THR A 72 14.30 0.21 -8.68
N LYS A 73 14.67 0.14 -7.40
CA LYS A 73 14.37 1.18 -6.44
C LYS A 73 14.82 2.51 -7.06
N ARG A 74 13.96 3.51 -7.03
CA ARG A 74 14.24 4.85 -7.56
C ARG A 74 14.45 5.81 -6.39
N VAL A 75 15.28 6.83 -6.62
CA VAL A 75 15.41 7.96 -5.68
C VAL A 75 14.16 8.81 -5.78
N GLU A 76 13.48 9.00 -4.66
CA GLU A 76 12.20 9.72 -4.59
C GLU A 76 12.26 10.84 -3.57
N ARG A 77 11.50 11.92 -3.83
CA ARG A 77 11.25 13.00 -2.88
C ARG A 77 9.78 12.97 -2.50
N ASN A 78 9.50 12.50 -1.30
CA ASN A 78 8.16 12.33 -0.78
C ASN A 78 7.83 13.44 0.22
N LEU A 79 6.61 13.93 0.20
CA LEU A 79 6.10 14.90 1.17
C LEU A 79 4.93 14.28 1.94
N VAL A 80 4.98 14.35 3.26
CA VAL A 80 3.89 14.03 4.16
C VAL A 80 3.36 15.33 4.74
N LEU A 81 2.07 15.58 4.54
CA LEU A 81 1.33 16.71 5.08
C LEU A 81 0.52 16.20 6.28
N GLY A 82 0.88 16.64 7.48
CA GLY A 82 0.22 16.23 8.72
C GLY A 82 0.85 14.98 9.36
N TRP A 83 0.30 14.56 10.50
CA TRP A 83 0.85 13.43 11.25
C TRP A 83 -0.19 12.71 12.12
N ASN A 84 -0.20 11.38 12.06
CA ASN A 84 -0.97 10.51 12.94
C ASN A 84 -0.17 9.27 13.36
N ASN A 85 -0.80 8.37 14.13
CA ASN A 85 -0.18 7.14 14.61
C ASN A 85 0.33 6.17 13.51
N LYS A 86 -0.08 6.34 12.25
CA LYS A 86 0.39 5.51 11.12
C LYS A 86 1.63 6.08 10.44
N ALA A 87 1.91 7.38 10.62
CA ALA A 87 3.03 8.05 9.95
C ALA A 87 4.40 7.36 10.18
N PRO A 88 4.76 6.90 11.41
CA PRO A 88 6.02 6.17 11.60
C PRO A 88 6.11 4.88 10.79
N LEU A 89 4.99 4.14 10.68
CA LEU A 89 4.94 2.90 9.90
C LEU A 89 5.06 3.20 8.40
N ILE A 90 4.36 4.22 7.91
CA ILE A 90 4.44 4.67 6.51
C ILE A 90 5.88 5.05 6.16
N ALA A 91 6.57 5.81 7.02
CA ALA A 91 7.96 6.19 6.80
C ALA A 91 8.90 4.98 6.68
N LYS A 92 8.73 3.97 7.55
CA LYS A 92 9.52 2.72 7.51
C LYS A 92 9.23 1.89 6.26
N GLU A 93 7.97 1.77 5.87
CA GLU A 93 7.59 1.07 4.65
C GLU A 93 8.20 1.77 3.42
N LEU A 94 8.07 3.09 3.32
CA LEU A 94 8.67 3.87 2.22
C LEU A 94 10.18 3.65 2.12
N ASP A 95 10.92 3.64 3.24
CA ASP A 95 12.37 3.38 3.26
C ASP A 95 12.73 2.02 2.62
N SER A 96 11.86 1.02 2.77
CA SER A 96 12.05 -0.31 2.19
C SER A 96 11.83 -0.33 0.66
N TYR A 97 11.10 0.63 0.09
CA TYR A 97 10.76 0.70 -1.34
C TYR A 97 11.64 1.67 -2.13
N VAL A 98 12.09 2.75 -1.50
CA VAL A 98 12.89 3.78 -2.18
C VAL A 98 14.37 3.41 -2.26
N ALA A 99 15.11 4.05 -3.18
CA ALA A 99 16.55 3.90 -3.29
C ALA A 99 17.29 4.82 -2.32
N ARG A 100 18.56 4.47 -2.06
CA ARG A 100 19.47 5.31 -1.27
C ARG A 100 19.53 6.75 -1.78
N GLY A 101 19.41 7.70 -0.86
CA GLY A 101 19.47 9.13 -1.15
C GLY A 101 18.10 9.75 -1.41
N SER A 102 17.02 9.00 -1.16
CA SER A 102 15.66 9.54 -1.18
C SER A 102 15.42 10.50 -0.01
N GLU A 103 14.36 11.30 -0.11
CA GLU A 103 14.01 12.32 0.87
C GLU A 103 12.55 12.17 1.28
N LEU A 104 12.29 12.26 2.58
CA LEU A 104 10.97 12.31 3.18
C LEU A 104 10.80 13.65 3.90
N HIS A 105 9.95 14.50 3.38
CA HIS A 105 9.64 15.80 3.94
C HIS A 105 8.35 15.67 4.74
N VAL A 106 8.27 16.28 5.92
CA VAL A 106 7.10 16.22 6.81
C VAL A 106 6.72 17.63 7.21
N LEU A 107 5.48 18.03 6.98
CA LEU A 107 4.90 19.26 7.52
C LEU A 107 4.04 18.91 8.74
N THR A 108 4.36 19.48 9.90
CA THR A 108 3.55 19.32 11.12
C THR A 108 3.62 20.60 11.97
N ASN A 109 2.55 20.90 12.70
CA ASN A 109 2.51 22.00 13.68
C ASN A 109 2.91 21.54 15.10
N SER A 110 3.25 20.26 15.30
CA SER A 110 3.51 19.70 16.62
C SER A 110 5.01 19.56 16.92
N ASP A 111 5.45 20.28 17.96
CA ASP A 111 6.83 20.19 18.46
C ASP A 111 7.16 18.80 19.00
N ARG A 112 6.19 18.14 19.64
CA ARG A 112 6.35 16.77 20.16
C ARG A 112 6.66 15.77 19.04
N ILE A 113 5.95 15.88 17.92
CA ILE A 113 6.17 15.03 16.75
C ILE A 113 7.51 15.35 16.12
N THR A 114 7.85 16.64 15.98
CA THR A 114 9.15 17.08 15.47
C THR A 114 10.31 16.50 16.28
N GLN A 115 10.20 16.53 17.61
CA GLN A 115 11.18 15.91 18.51
C GLN A 115 11.26 14.40 18.32
N PHE A 116 10.12 13.70 18.30
CA PHE A 116 10.07 12.25 18.07
C PHE A 116 10.76 11.86 16.75
N ILE A 117 10.52 12.60 15.68
CA ILE A 117 11.15 12.35 14.38
C ILE A 117 12.67 12.47 14.50
N ASN A 118 13.14 13.58 15.05
CA ASN A 118 14.57 13.89 15.13
C ASN A 118 15.36 12.96 16.06
N GLU A 119 14.75 12.50 17.15
CA GLU A 119 15.43 11.67 18.15
C GLU A 119 15.31 10.17 17.86
N GLN A 120 14.19 9.73 17.28
CA GLN A 120 13.88 8.31 17.15
C GLN A 120 13.81 7.89 15.68
N LEU A 121 12.88 8.46 14.92
CA LEU A 121 12.57 7.95 13.57
C LEU A 121 13.75 8.10 12.60
N VAL A 122 14.49 9.21 12.65
CA VAL A 122 15.70 9.43 11.82
C VAL A 122 16.68 8.25 11.92
N ASN A 123 16.83 7.67 13.11
CA ASN A 123 17.80 6.61 13.37
C ASN A 123 17.35 5.23 12.88
N GLU A 124 16.06 5.09 12.51
CA GLU A 124 15.49 3.83 12.04
C GLU A 124 15.47 3.73 10.50
N LEU A 125 15.67 4.84 9.79
CA LEU A 125 15.64 4.90 8.32
C LEU A 125 17.05 4.74 7.73
N THR A 126 17.17 4.00 6.63
CA THR A 126 18.45 3.60 6.05
C THR A 126 18.68 4.08 4.63
N GLU A 127 17.62 4.24 3.83
CA GLU A 127 17.70 4.60 2.42
C GLU A 127 17.23 6.04 2.15
N GLN A 128 16.39 6.61 3.01
CA GLN A 128 15.93 8.00 2.90
C GLN A 128 16.29 8.89 4.09
N LYS A 129 16.42 10.19 3.85
CA LYS A 129 16.59 11.22 4.88
C LYS A 129 15.26 11.89 5.18
N ILE A 130 14.99 12.20 6.44
CA ILE A 130 13.77 12.91 6.83
C ILE A 130 14.05 14.38 7.15
N PHE A 131 13.17 15.27 6.68
CA PHE A 131 13.20 16.71 6.91
C PHE A 131 11.86 17.15 7.47
N VAL A 132 11.85 17.91 8.56
CA VAL A 132 10.62 18.37 9.21
C VAL A 132 10.47 19.88 9.07
N TYR A 133 9.28 20.30 8.66
CA TYR A 133 8.86 21.70 8.55
C TYR A 133 7.76 21.97 9.56
N SER A 134 7.89 23.07 10.30
CA SER A 134 6.82 23.58 11.14
C SER A 134 5.82 24.38 10.30
N GLY A 135 4.54 24.02 10.36
CA GLY A 135 3.48 24.76 9.65
C GLY A 135 2.12 24.07 9.74
N SER A 136 1.08 24.76 9.28
CA SER A 136 -0.31 24.28 9.34
C SER A 136 -0.85 23.84 7.97
N LEU A 137 -1.67 22.78 7.97
CA LEU A 137 -2.38 22.28 6.79
C LEU A 137 -3.45 23.25 6.27
N THR A 138 -3.99 24.09 7.14
CA THR A 138 -5.02 25.09 6.81
C THR A 138 -4.43 26.44 6.40
N ASN A 139 -3.11 26.60 6.49
CA ASN A 139 -2.42 27.83 6.11
C ASN A 139 -1.81 27.71 4.71
N ARG A 140 -2.45 28.36 3.74
CA ARG A 140 -1.98 28.46 2.36
C ARG A 140 -0.50 28.91 2.24
N PHE A 141 -0.05 29.87 3.04
CA PHE A 141 1.32 30.39 2.93
C PHE A 141 2.37 29.36 3.35
N ASP A 142 2.04 28.43 4.24
CA ASP A 142 2.97 27.37 4.64
C ASP A 142 3.05 26.29 3.56
N LEU A 143 1.93 25.97 2.92
CA LEU A 143 1.88 25.03 1.78
C LEU A 143 2.61 25.57 0.54
N GLU A 144 2.46 26.86 0.21
CA GLU A 144 3.13 27.48 -0.94
C GLU A 144 4.67 27.46 -0.81
N LYS A 145 5.21 27.55 0.42
CA LYS A 145 6.67 27.48 0.66
C LYS A 145 7.28 26.12 0.35
N LEU A 146 6.48 25.04 0.37
CA LEU A 146 6.99 23.68 0.18
C LEU A 146 7.35 23.36 -1.27
N ASN A 147 6.90 24.19 -2.24
CA ASN A 147 7.08 23.95 -3.68
C ASN A 147 6.65 22.52 -4.09
N LEU A 148 5.35 22.27 -4.02
CA LEU A 148 4.74 20.94 -4.15
C LEU A 148 5.14 20.18 -5.43
N PHE A 149 5.39 20.90 -6.53
CA PHE A 149 5.81 20.32 -7.80
C PHE A 149 7.20 19.67 -7.78
N SER A 150 7.96 19.84 -6.69
CA SER A 150 9.29 19.24 -6.52
C SER A 150 9.28 17.85 -5.88
N TYR A 151 8.11 17.36 -5.48
CA TYR A 151 7.92 16.04 -4.86
C TYR A 151 7.33 15.06 -5.88
N ASP A 152 7.76 13.81 -5.80
CA ASP A 152 7.20 12.70 -6.57
C ASP A 152 5.81 12.32 -6.05
N TYR A 153 5.65 12.30 -4.72
CA TYR A 153 4.41 11.93 -4.06
C TYR A 153 4.12 12.84 -2.87
N VAL A 154 2.84 13.19 -2.71
CA VAL A 154 2.33 13.92 -1.55
C VAL A 154 1.32 13.02 -0.82
N ILE A 155 1.56 12.77 0.45
CA ILE A 155 0.72 11.95 1.33
C ILE A 155 0.10 12.88 2.36
N LEU A 156 -1.22 13.04 2.29
CA LEU A 156 -1.97 13.82 3.28
C LEU A 156 -2.47 12.89 4.39
N LEU A 157 -2.12 13.23 5.63
CA LEU A 157 -2.53 12.52 6.83
C LEU A 157 -3.35 13.47 7.71
N ALA A 158 -4.53 13.01 8.11
CA ALA A 158 -5.32 13.66 9.16
C ALA A 158 -4.49 13.78 10.44
N ASN A 159 -4.41 14.99 11.00
CA ASN A 159 -3.69 15.21 12.25
C ASN A 159 -4.45 14.55 13.41
N GLU A 160 -3.74 13.78 14.22
CA GLU A 160 -4.24 13.38 15.54
C GLU A 160 -3.72 14.39 16.58
N GLU A 161 -4.47 15.47 16.80
CA GLU A 161 -4.28 16.25 18.03
C GLU A 161 -4.84 15.46 19.23
N SER A 162 -4.05 15.40 20.29
CA SER A 162 -4.25 14.50 21.42
C SER A 162 -5.56 14.75 22.19
N GLU A 163 -6.30 13.67 22.42
CA GLU A 163 -7.23 13.40 23.55
C GLU A 163 -8.67 13.96 23.57
N GLN A 164 -9.10 14.89 22.69
CA GLN A 164 -10.52 15.29 22.67
C GLN A 164 -11.39 14.47 21.70
N GLN A 165 -12.41 13.78 22.23
CA GLN A 165 -13.33 12.88 21.52
C GLN A 165 -14.25 13.51 20.43
N ASN A 166 -14.03 14.77 20.03
CA ASN A 166 -14.82 15.47 18.99
C ASN A 166 -14.03 15.81 17.71
N LEU A 167 -12.82 15.25 17.52
CA LEU A 167 -11.84 15.73 16.54
C LEU A 167 -11.87 15.05 15.16
N ILE A 168 -12.68 14.00 14.93
CA ILE A 168 -12.69 13.30 13.63
C ILE A 168 -13.18 14.21 12.50
N GLU A 169 -14.29 14.92 12.72
CA GLU A 169 -14.85 15.84 11.71
C GLU A 169 -13.93 17.05 11.44
N GLU A 170 -13.19 17.49 12.46
CA GLU A 170 -12.23 18.60 12.35
C GLU A 170 -11.00 18.18 11.53
N ALA A 171 -10.44 16.99 11.79
CA ALA A 171 -9.36 16.42 11.01
C ALA A 171 -9.71 16.25 9.52
N ASP A 172 -10.94 15.79 9.21
CA ASP A 172 -11.41 15.68 7.83
C ASP A 172 -11.56 17.06 7.17
N ALA A 173 -12.08 18.05 7.91
CA ALA A 173 -12.18 19.42 7.42
C ALA A 173 -10.81 20.04 7.13
N GLU A 174 -9.81 19.84 8.01
CA GLU A 174 -8.44 20.29 7.76
C GLU A 174 -7.86 19.66 6.48
N CYS A 175 -8.08 18.36 6.27
CA CYS A 175 -7.63 17.68 5.06
C CYS A 175 -8.29 18.27 3.81
N LEU A 176 -9.60 18.52 3.84
CA LEU A 176 -10.32 19.13 2.72
C LEU A 176 -9.84 20.56 2.43
N ILE A 177 -9.62 21.37 3.47
CA ILE A 177 -9.07 22.73 3.32
C ILE A 177 -7.66 22.66 2.73
N CYS A 178 -6.82 21.73 3.19
CA CYS A 178 -5.49 21.52 2.64
C CYS A 178 -5.56 21.23 1.14
N LEU A 179 -6.40 20.28 0.72
CA LEU A 179 -6.59 19.92 -0.70
C LEU A 179 -7.12 21.08 -1.55
N LEU A 180 -7.85 22.04 -0.99
CA LEU A 180 -8.29 23.25 -1.71
C LEU A 180 -7.15 24.25 -1.94
N HIS A 181 -6.08 24.17 -1.15
CA HIS A 181 -4.91 25.03 -1.26
C HIS A 181 -3.81 24.46 -2.18
N LEU A 182 -3.78 23.15 -2.40
CA LEU A 182 -2.85 22.47 -3.32
C LEU A 182 -3.26 22.67 -4.79
#